data_AF-A0A1Y2C928-F1
#
_entry.id   AF-A0A1Y2C928-F1
#
_cell.length_a   1.000
_cell.length_b   1.000
_cell.length_c   1.000
_cell.angle_alpha   90.00
_cell.angle_beta   90.00
_cell.angle_gamma   90.00
#
_symmetry.space_group_name_H-M   'P 1'
#
loop_
_entity.id
_entity.type
_entity.pdbx_description
1 polymer ?
#
loop_
_entity_poly.entity_id
_entity_poly.type
_entity_poly.pdbx_seq_one_letter_code
_entity_poly.pdbx_strand_id
1 'polypeptide(L)'
;MDFLKSKVKGAVAAFGKDVSLPFTIGAQVDNFNSTSLWTLHDGKKKDDGSAISIFIFDIERNYDKVDLARNAFKRARTIRHPALLTFIDGVENEKNIIIATEKVIPLNKQLAKEKDENLITWGLYKIAVALKFLNSDCQLIHGSVRKSSIFSTQAGEWKLSGLELCCSLKDDYPIIFSSSTNFFNPSKYSPPEVRKESWNVLQKYPNHVLDAYDYGCLIYELFNDTEINDPSEVRNLSKIPKSVQPYYKTLLHENPNYRSSVEQFLESAMQRNGFFDIPFVKACLFLENISVKEKTEKEQFIRNLSNSIDSFPTEFSKHKILPELINALEYGAGGSRVLLPILKLGASLSKEEYDKVILGSIVKMYGSPDRQMRLMLLENMDKYIDKISDNSKIINDKIFPQIVTGFNDTSSIIREATIKSILLLGPKLSDRIINNDLLRYLAKLQIDEEPGIRTNTTILIGKLAKNLSPSTRKRILIPAFARSLKDPFVPSRNAGLLAFNASSEIFDVEEMATKIIPSISPCLIDPDKYANTFF
;
A
#
# COMPACT_ATOMS: atom_id res chain seq x y z
N MET A 1 -29.50 -3.89 23.73
CA MET A 1 -28.26 -3.08 23.74
C MET A 1 -27.65 -2.91 25.14
N ASP A 2 -28.43 -2.93 26.22
CA ASP A 2 -27.89 -2.70 27.59
C ASP A 2 -27.20 -3.91 28.23
N PHE A 3 -27.48 -5.13 27.77
CA PHE A 3 -26.84 -6.35 28.27
C PHE A 3 -25.36 -6.51 27.82
N LEU A 4 -25.01 -5.96 26.64
CA LEU A 4 -23.64 -5.93 26.13
C LEU A 4 -22.80 -4.85 26.83
N LYS A 5 -23.40 -3.71 27.17
CA LYS A 5 -22.76 -2.64 27.96
C LYS A 5 -22.43 -3.10 29.39
N SER A 6 -23.22 -4.00 29.99
CA SER A 6 -22.95 -4.49 31.36
C SER A 6 -21.77 -5.46 31.43
N LYS A 7 -21.57 -6.31 30.41
CA LYS A 7 -20.39 -7.20 30.31
C LYS A 7 -19.09 -6.44 30.09
N VAL A 8 -19.11 -5.38 29.27
CA VAL A 8 -17.96 -4.48 29.08
C VAL A 8 -17.62 -3.72 30.36
N LYS A 9 -18.63 -3.27 31.12
CA LYS A 9 -18.41 -2.68 32.44
C LYS A 9 -17.89 -3.66 33.48
N GLY A 10 -18.26 -4.95 33.42
CA GLY A 10 -17.75 -5.97 34.34
C GLY A 10 -16.25 -6.25 34.19
N ALA A 11 -15.75 -6.29 32.95
CA ALA A 11 -14.31 -6.44 32.68
C ALA A 11 -13.50 -5.19 33.05
N VAL A 12 -14.10 -3.99 32.93
CA VAL A 12 -13.47 -2.70 33.28
C VAL A 12 -13.62 -2.35 34.77
N ALA A 13 -14.62 -2.86 35.47
CA ALA A 13 -14.79 -2.63 36.92
C ALA A 13 -13.91 -3.53 37.80
N ALA A 14 -13.27 -4.54 37.20
CA ALA A 14 -12.31 -5.42 37.86
C ALA A 14 -10.90 -4.83 38.01
N PHE A 15 -10.64 -3.65 37.42
CA PHE A 15 -9.40 -2.91 37.68
C PHE A 15 -9.46 -2.36 39.11
N GLY A 16 -8.75 -3.03 40.03
CA GLY A 16 -8.30 -2.38 41.26
C GLY A 16 -7.62 -1.05 40.91
N LYS A 17 -7.74 -0.07 41.78
CA LYS A 17 -7.43 1.37 41.55
C LYS A 17 -6.03 1.73 40.99
N ASP A 18 -5.12 0.80 40.72
CA ASP A 18 -3.68 1.11 40.58
C ASP A 18 -2.96 0.63 39.30
N VAL A 19 -3.64 0.23 38.22
CA VAL A 19 -2.95 0.02 36.92
C VAL A 19 -3.71 0.72 35.78
N SER A 20 -3.30 1.95 35.47
CA SER A 20 -3.75 2.62 34.25
C SER A 20 -3.08 2.00 33.04
N LEU A 21 -3.79 1.11 32.34
CA LEU A 21 -3.36 0.59 31.03
C LEU A 21 -3.14 1.77 30.05
N PRO A 22 -2.09 1.73 29.19
CA PRO A 22 -1.85 2.79 28.20
C PRO A 22 -2.78 2.70 26.99
N PHE A 23 -3.81 1.85 27.05
CA PHE A 23 -4.80 1.64 26.01
C PHE A 23 -6.21 1.48 26.59
N THR A 24 -7.22 1.62 25.74
CA THR A 24 -8.63 1.39 26.06
C THR A 24 -9.13 0.13 25.38
N ILE A 25 -9.91 -0.67 26.12
CA ILE A 25 -10.57 -1.89 25.62
C ILE A 25 -11.93 -1.52 25.03
N GLY A 26 -12.14 -1.91 23.79
CA GLY A 26 -13.37 -1.71 23.02
C GLY A 26 -14.25 -2.96 22.94
N ALA A 27 -15.04 -3.03 21.87
CA ALA A 27 -15.97 -4.13 21.65
C ALA A 27 -15.25 -5.46 21.43
N GLN A 28 -15.87 -6.55 21.88
CA GLN A 28 -15.41 -7.90 21.56
C GLN A 28 -15.64 -8.16 20.06
N VAL A 29 -14.66 -8.78 19.41
CA VAL A 29 -14.76 -9.22 18.02
C VAL A 29 -15.57 -10.52 17.99
N ASP A 30 -16.75 -10.46 17.37
CA ASP A 30 -17.61 -11.62 17.21
C ASP A 30 -16.94 -12.73 16.38
N ASN A 31 -17.23 -13.99 16.73
CA ASN A 31 -16.75 -15.19 16.03
C ASN A 31 -15.22 -15.24 15.87
N PHE A 32 -14.46 -14.67 16.82
CA PHE A 32 -12.99 -14.66 16.81
C PHE A 32 -12.41 -16.06 16.58
N ASN A 33 -12.78 -17.01 17.45
CA ASN A 33 -12.59 -18.44 17.28
C ASN A 33 -13.26 -19.15 18.47
N SER A 34 -14.19 -20.08 18.23
CA SER A 34 -14.85 -20.84 19.31
C SER A 34 -13.90 -21.77 20.07
N THR A 35 -12.72 -22.05 19.50
CA THR A 35 -11.70 -22.94 20.09
C THR A 35 -10.51 -22.19 20.69
N SER A 36 -10.51 -20.85 20.71
CA SER A 36 -9.41 -20.09 21.34
C SER A 36 -9.61 -19.94 22.85
N LEU A 37 -8.50 -19.92 23.59
CA LEU A 37 -8.48 -19.56 25.02
C LEU A 37 -8.70 -18.06 25.26
N TRP A 38 -8.52 -17.24 24.23
CA TRP A 38 -8.57 -15.79 24.33
C TRP A 38 -9.87 -15.26 23.74
N THR A 39 -10.38 -14.16 24.31
CA THR A 39 -11.31 -13.29 23.60
C THR A 39 -10.53 -12.17 22.93
N LEU A 40 -10.90 -11.85 21.69
CA LEU A 40 -10.32 -10.74 20.93
C LEU A 40 -11.22 -9.51 21.05
N HIS A 41 -10.62 -8.37 21.33
CA HIS A 41 -11.29 -7.08 21.43
C HIS A 41 -10.61 -6.04 20.54
N ASP A 42 -11.41 -5.13 20.01
CA ASP A 42 -10.89 -3.89 19.46
C ASP A 42 -10.31 -3.02 20.59
N GLY A 43 -9.28 -2.23 20.30
CA GLY A 43 -8.74 -1.29 21.26
C GLY A 43 -8.14 -0.05 20.60
N LYS A 44 -7.78 0.92 21.43
CA LYS A 44 -7.03 2.12 21.00
C LYS A 44 -5.95 2.45 22.00
N LYS A 45 -4.76 2.85 21.53
CA LYS A 45 -3.74 3.44 22.41
C LYS A 45 -4.21 4.82 22.91
N LYS A 46 -3.86 5.18 24.14
CA LYS A 46 -4.27 6.46 24.75
C LYS A 46 -3.42 7.65 24.29
N ASP A 47 -2.19 7.40 23.86
CA ASP A 47 -1.23 8.44 23.44
C ASP A 47 -1.55 9.02 22.06
N ASP A 48 -1.81 8.16 21.07
CA ASP A 48 -1.97 8.54 19.66
C ASP A 48 -3.33 8.15 19.07
N GLY A 49 -4.15 7.41 19.82
CA GLY A 49 -5.47 6.94 19.37
C GLY A 49 -5.44 5.83 18.32
N SER A 50 -4.25 5.28 18.00
CA SER A 50 -4.09 4.23 17.01
C SER A 50 -4.85 2.97 17.41
N ALA A 51 -5.43 2.30 16.41
CA ALA A 51 -6.16 1.07 16.63
C ALA A 51 -5.21 -0.08 16.98
N ILE A 52 -5.62 -0.91 17.93
CA ILE A 52 -4.89 -2.11 18.38
C ILE A 52 -5.85 -3.29 18.53
N SER A 53 -5.28 -4.46 18.74
CA SER A 53 -6.05 -5.66 19.11
C SER A 53 -5.70 -6.08 20.52
N ILE A 54 -6.69 -6.52 21.30
CA ILE A 54 -6.51 -6.87 22.70
C ILE A 54 -7.03 -8.28 22.92
N PHE A 55 -6.14 -9.16 23.36
CA PHE A 55 -6.45 -10.53 23.74
C PHE A 55 -6.62 -10.59 25.25
N ILE A 56 -7.73 -11.16 25.71
CA ILE A 56 -8.05 -11.29 27.13
C ILE A 56 -8.28 -12.76 27.45
N PHE A 57 -7.56 -13.25 28.46
CA PHE A 57 -7.77 -14.57 29.05
C PHE A 57 -8.38 -14.40 30.44
N ASP A 58 -9.54 -15.04 30.66
CA ASP A 58 -10.26 -15.04 31.92
C ASP A 58 -9.76 -16.21 32.79
N ILE A 59 -9.05 -15.88 33.88
CA ILE A 59 -8.42 -16.84 34.80
C ILE A 59 -9.48 -17.61 35.59
N GLU A 60 -10.53 -16.96 36.04
CA GLU A 60 -11.59 -17.59 36.85
C GLU A 60 -12.32 -18.67 36.05
N ARG A 61 -12.55 -18.43 34.76
CA ARG A 61 -13.26 -19.39 33.88
C ARG A 61 -12.38 -20.50 33.31
N ASN A 62 -11.08 -20.29 33.19
CA ASN A 62 -10.15 -21.20 32.51
C ASN A 62 -8.93 -21.53 33.37
N TYR A 63 -9.12 -21.65 34.69
CA TYR A 63 -8.04 -21.85 35.65
C TYR A 63 -7.14 -23.04 35.31
N ASP A 64 -7.70 -24.12 34.76
CA ASP A 64 -6.99 -25.32 34.31
C ASP A 64 -6.01 -25.09 33.15
N LYS A 65 -6.06 -23.92 32.50
CA LYS A 65 -5.24 -23.55 31.34
C LYS A 65 -4.43 -22.27 31.57
N VAL A 66 -4.38 -21.78 32.81
CA VAL A 66 -3.70 -20.52 33.15
C VAL A 66 -2.21 -20.56 32.79
N ASP A 67 -1.55 -21.71 32.92
CA ASP A 67 -0.12 -21.85 32.62
C ASP A 67 0.18 -21.71 31.12
N LEU A 68 -0.74 -22.14 30.26
CA LEU A 68 -0.67 -21.92 28.81
C LEU A 68 -0.74 -20.42 28.47
N ALA A 69 -1.70 -19.72 29.10
CA ALA A 69 -1.88 -18.29 28.90
C ALA A 69 -0.69 -17.48 29.45
N ARG A 70 -0.15 -17.86 30.61
CA ARG A 70 1.08 -17.27 31.19
C ARG A 70 2.29 -17.49 30.31
N ASN A 71 2.45 -18.68 29.74
CA ASN A 71 3.54 -18.94 28.81
C ASN A 71 3.42 -18.08 27.55
N ALA A 72 2.23 -18.02 26.93
CA ALA A 72 1.98 -17.13 25.79
C ALA A 72 2.28 -15.66 26.13
N PHE A 73 1.81 -15.17 27.29
CA PHE A 73 2.07 -13.81 27.76
C PHE A 73 3.58 -13.53 27.92
N LYS A 74 4.30 -14.45 28.59
CA LYS A 74 5.76 -14.37 28.75
C LYS A 74 6.46 -14.33 27.40
N ARG A 75 6.16 -15.27 26.50
CA ARG A 75 6.80 -15.41 25.18
C ARG A 75 6.49 -14.20 24.27
N ALA A 76 5.23 -13.77 24.21
CA ALA A 76 4.84 -12.57 23.47
C ALA A 76 5.58 -11.33 23.97
N ARG A 77 5.80 -11.20 25.29
CA ARG A 77 6.53 -10.06 25.86
C ARG A 77 8.03 -10.11 25.59
N THR A 78 8.66 -11.28 25.50
CA THR A 78 10.13 -11.41 25.38
C THR A 78 10.63 -11.62 23.95
N ILE A 79 9.84 -12.23 23.07
CA ILE A 79 10.26 -12.57 21.71
C ILE A 79 9.83 -11.44 20.77
N ARG A 80 10.76 -10.96 19.93
CA ARG A 80 10.52 -9.87 18.96
C ARG A 80 11.01 -10.30 17.59
N HIS A 81 10.10 -10.35 16.63
CA HIS A 81 10.43 -10.63 15.24
C HIS A 81 9.32 -10.07 14.32
N PRO A 82 9.63 -9.48 13.15
CA PRO A 82 8.63 -8.83 12.29
C PRO A 82 7.48 -9.72 11.81
N ALA A 83 7.74 -11.03 11.66
CA ALA A 83 6.74 -12.01 11.24
C ALA A 83 5.92 -12.62 12.40
N LEU A 84 6.26 -12.28 13.66
CA LEU A 84 5.43 -12.62 14.82
C LEU A 84 4.46 -11.48 15.10
N LEU A 85 3.32 -11.80 15.74
CA LEU A 85 2.37 -10.79 16.18
C LEU A 85 3.04 -9.84 17.19
N THR A 86 3.08 -8.55 16.86
CA THR A 86 3.82 -7.56 17.65
C THR A 86 3.14 -7.31 18.99
N PHE A 87 3.80 -7.66 20.08
CA PHE A 87 3.42 -7.27 21.44
C PHE A 87 3.67 -5.77 21.64
N ILE A 88 2.62 -5.04 22.02
CA ILE A 88 2.69 -3.63 22.38
C ILE A 88 2.82 -3.50 23.89
N ASP A 89 1.89 -4.08 24.64
CA ASP A 89 1.85 -4.03 26.09
C ASP A 89 0.92 -5.13 26.64
N GLY A 90 0.87 -5.31 27.96
CA GLY A 90 -0.01 -6.28 28.58
C GLY A 90 0.14 -6.35 30.10
N VAL A 91 -0.85 -6.95 30.75
CA VAL A 91 -0.89 -7.09 32.21
C VAL A 91 -1.45 -8.44 32.60
N GLU A 92 -0.92 -9.01 33.68
CA GLU A 92 -1.54 -10.11 34.41
C GLU A 92 -2.01 -9.57 35.76
N ASN A 93 -3.27 -9.83 36.10
CA ASN A 93 -3.84 -9.58 37.42
C ASN A 93 -4.57 -10.83 37.93
N GLU A 94 -5.20 -10.75 39.10
CA GLU A 94 -5.87 -11.91 39.72
C GLU A 94 -6.98 -12.53 38.86
N LYS A 95 -7.58 -11.76 37.95
CA LYS A 95 -8.74 -12.19 37.14
C LYS A 95 -8.42 -12.43 35.68
N ASN A 96 -7.47 -11.69 35.11
CA ASN A 96 -7.23 -11.68 33.68
C ASN A 96 -5.75 -11.59 33.33
N ILE A 97 -5.40 -12.22 32.21
CA ILE A 97 -4.15 -11.96 31.48
C ILE A 97 -4.54 -11.23 30.19
N ILE A 98 -3.91 -10.09 29.93
CA ILE A 98 -4.23 -9.19 28.82
C ILE A 98 -2.99 -8.96 27.96
N ILE A 99 -3.12 -9.16 26.65
CA ILE A 99 -2.07 -8.88 25.65
C ILE A 99 -2.62 -7.88 24.63
N ALA A 100 -1.99 -6.71 24.53
CA ALA A 100 -2.24 -5.73 23.49
C ALA A 100 -1.22 -5.86 22.35
N THR A 101 -1.70 -5.86 21.11
CA THR A 101 -0.89 -6.05 19.90
C THR A 101 -1.21 -5.03 18.82
N GLU A 102 -0.44 -5.05 17.74
CA GLU A 102 -0.82 -4.35 16.50
C GLU A 102 -2.25 -4.71 16.04
N LYS A 103 -2.90 -3.82 15.28
CA LYS A 103 -4.25 -4.06 14.79
C LYS A 103 -4.27 -5.20 13.77
N VAL A 104 -5.05 -6.23 14.06
CA VAL A 104 -5.15 -7.44 13.24
C VAL A 104 -6.58 -7.97 13.19
N ILE A 105 -6.82 -8.86 12.23
CA ILE A 105 -7.99 -9.73 12.13
C ILE A 105 -7.55 -11.20 12.05
N PRO A 106 -8.38 -12.17 12.45
CA PRO A 106 -8.06 -13.59 12.28
C PRO A 106 -7.87 -13.96 10.81
N LEU A 107 -6.95 -14.89 10.52
CA LEU A 107 -6.66 -15.30 9.15
C LEU A 107 -7.91 -15.77 8.40
N ASN A 108 -8.77 -16.58 9.03
CA ASN A 108 -10.01 -17.07 8.40
C ASN A 108 -10.92 -15.92 7.94
N LYS A 109 -10.95 -14.79 8.67
CA LYS A 109 -11.73 -13.61 8.29
C LYS A 109 -11.11 -12.89 7.09
N GLN A 110 -9.78 -12.83 7.02
CA GLN A 110 -9.09 -12.27 5.85
C GLN A 110 -9.30 -13.15 4.61
N LEU A 111 -9.13 -14.47 4.73
CA LEU A 111 -9.33 -15.42 3.63
C LEU A 111 -10.78 -15.40 3.11
N ALA A 112 -11.77 -15.17 3.99
CA ALA A 112 -13.17 -15.00 3.59
C ALA A 112 -13.44 -13.66 2.89
N LYS A 113 -12.70 -12.60 3.21
CA LYS A 113 -12.81 -11.27 2.58
C LYS A 113 -12.15 -11.24 1.21
N GLU A 114 -10.92 -11.75 1.13
CA GLU A 114 -10.07 -11.70 -0.06
C GLU A 114 -9.16 -12.93 -0.07
N LYS A 115 -9.46 -13.87 -0.97
CA LYS A 115 -8.64 -15.06 -1.21
C LYS A 115 -7.78 -14.81 -2.46
N ASP A 116 -6.57 -14.34 -2.23
CA ASP A 116 -5.60 -14.03 -3.28
C ASP A 116 -4.36 -14.94 -3.15
N GLU A 117 -3.93 -15.56 -4.25
CA GLU A 117 -2.81 -16.49 -4.26
C GLU A 117 -1.47 -15.84 -3.90
N ASN A 118 -1.28 -14.56 -4.23
CA ASN A 118 -0.10 -13.79 -3.85
C ASN A 118 -0.07 -13.56 -2.34
N LEU A 119 -1.21 -13.23 -1.71
CA LEU A 119 -1.31 -13.10 -0.26
C LEU A 119 -1.06 -14.42 0.46
N ILE A 120 -1.61 -15.53 -0.04
CA ILE A 120 -1.35 -16.86 0.54
C ILE A 120 0.13 -17.22 0.43
N THR A 121 0.75 -16.99 -0.73
CA THR A 121 2.16 -17.28 -0.96
C THR A 121 3.07 -16.43 -0.07
N TRP A 122 2.82 -15.12 0.02
CA TRP A 122 3.55 -14.23 0.92
C TRP A 122 3.31 -14.54 2.39
N GLY A 123 2.08 -14.91 2.73
CA GLY A 123 1.70 -15.35 4.06
C GLY A 123 2.48 -16.60 4.49
N LEU A 124 2.51 -17.63 3.66
CA LEU A 124 3.32 -18.83 3.87
C LEU A 124 4.81 -18.48 4.01
N TYR A 125 5.34 -17.59 3.17
CA TYR A 125 6.70 -17.09 3.31
C TYR A 125 6.94 -16.47 4.71
N LYS A 126 6.06 -15.58 5.18
CA LYS A 126 6.18 -14.95 6.50
C LYS A 126 6.13 -15.95 7.65
N ILE A 127 5.22 -16.93 7.59
CA ILE A 127 5.14 -17.98 8.59
C ILE A 127 6.40 -18.85 8.57
N ALA A 128 6.92 -19.19 7.39
CA ALA A 128 8.17 -19.94 7.29
C ALA A 128 9.37 -19.17 7.89
N VAL A 129 9.46 -17.85 7.65
CA VAL A 129 10.49 -16.99 8.28
C VAL A 129 10.32 -16.98 9.81
N ALA A 130 9.10 -16.86 10.32
CA ALA A 130 8.83 -16.89 11.76
C ALA A 130 9.25 -18.23 12.40
N LEU A 131 8.95 -19.36 11.74
CA LEU A 131 9.31 -20.69 12.23
C LEU A 131 10.81 -20.95 12.15
N LYS A 132 11.48 -20.51 11.09
CA LYS A 132 12.95 -20.51 11.02
C LYS A 132 13.54 -19.79 12.22
N PHE A 133 13.08 -18.58 12.51
CA PHE A 133 13.56 -17.79 13.65
C PHE A 133 13.31 -18.49 14.99
N LEU A 134 12.12 -19.06 15.21
CA LEU A 134 11.82 -19.78 16.45
C LEU A 134 12.65 -21.06 16.59
N ASN A 135 12.73 -21.89 15.56
CA ASN A 135 13.40 -23.19 15.62
C ASN A 135 14.92 -23.05 15.59
N SER A 136 15.46 -22.31 14.62
CA SER A 136 16.91 -22.23 14.39
C SER A 136 17.58 -21.19 15.28
N ASP A 137 17.02 -19.98 15.39
CA ASP A 137 17.68 -18.89 16.10
C ASP A 137 17.38 -18.92 17.62
N CYS A 138 16.12 -19.22 17.99
CA CYS A 138 15.70 -19.25 19.39
C CYS A 138 15.78 -20.64 20.04
N GLN A 139 15.95 -21.71 19.25
CA GLN A 139 15.92 -23.10 19.74
C GLN A 139 14.61 -23.45 20.48
N LEU A 140 13.49 -22.91 19.98
CA LEU A 140 12.14 -23.10 20.49
C LEU A 140 11.28 -23.89 19.51
N ILE A 141 10.31 -24.61 20.04
CA ILE A 141 9.18 -25.15 19.28
C ILE A 141 8.05 -24.12 19.37
N HIS A 142 7.34 -23.86 18.28
CA HIS A 142 6.09 -23.09 18.30
C HIS A 142 4.95 -23.94 18.87
N GLY A 143 4.77 -25.13 18.29
CA GLY A 143 3.96 -26.21 18.86
C GLY A 143 2.51 -26.22 18.42
N SER A 144 1.98 -25.16 17.81
CA SER A 144 0.60 -25.11 17.32
C SER A 144 0.43 -24.23 16.08
N VAL A 145 1.15 -24.53 14.99
CA VAL A 145 1.04 -23.74 13.74
C VAL A 145 -0.24 -24.12 12.99
N ARG A 146 -1.21 -23.20 12.93
CA ARG A 146 -2.57 -23.41 12.39
C ARG A 146 -3.13 -22.11 11.84
N LYS A 147 -4.23 -22.18 11.09
CA LYS A 147 -4.99 -20.98 10.71
C LYS A 147 -5.44 -20.15 11.91
N SER A 148 -5.73 -20.79 13.05
CA SER A 148 -6.17 -20.12 14.30
C SER A 148 -5.05 -19.38 15.03
N SER A 149 -3.79 -19.74 14.81
CA SER A 149 -2.61 -19.05 15.37
C SER A 149 -2.04 -17.99 14.44
N ILE A 150 -2.69 -17.73 13.29
CA ILE A 150 -2.25 -16.73 12.31
C ILE A 150 -3.26 -15.60 12.24
N PHE A 151 -2.72 -14.39 12.22
CA PHE A 151 -3.44 -13.14 12.12
C PHE A 151 -3.00 -12.37 10.88
N SER A 152 -3.87 -11.51 10.38
CA SER A 152 -3.59 -10.67 9.22
C SER A 152 -3.73 -9.19 9.60
N THR A 153 -2.76 -8.38 9.18
CA THR A 153 -2.82 -6.92 9.33
C THR A 153 -3.83 -6.32 8.34
N GLN A 154 -4.06 -5.01 8.43
CA GLN A 154 -4.89 -4.30 7.45
C GLN A 154 -4.36 -4.43 6.00
N ALA A 155 -3.04 -4.56 5.83
CA ALA A 155 -2.42 -4.77 4.53
C ALA A 155 -2.51 -6.22 4.03
N GLY A 156 -3.03 -7.16 4.83
CA GLY A 156 -3.04 -8.58 4.47
C GLY A 156 -1.75 -9.31 4.85
N GLU A 157 -0.82 -8.69 5.60
CA GLU A 157 0.42 -9.36 6.04
C GLU A 157 0.14 -10.34 7.18
N TRP A 158 0.62 -11.57 7.04
CA TRP A 158 0.41 -12.60 8.07
C TRP A 158 1.40 -12.47 9.22
N LYS A 159 0.89 -12.69 10.42
CA LYS A 159 1.60 -12.64 11.70
C LYS A 159 1.34 -13.92 12.46
N LEU A 160 2.40 -14.63 12.85
CA LEU A 160 2.31 -15.82 13.68
C LEU A 160 2.13 -15.41 15.15
N SER A 161 1.13 -15.97 15.81
CA SER A 161 0.82 -15.88 17.23
C SER A 161 0.58 -17.29 17.75
N GLY A 162 -0.11 -17.48 18.88
CA GLY A 162 -0.39 -18.82 19.41
C GLY A 162 0.80 -19.44 20.14
N LEU A 163 1.44 -18.64 21.00
CA LEU A 163 2.67 -19.00 21.73
C LEU A 163 2.41 -19.79 23.02
N GLU A 164 1.21 -20.33 23.22
CA GLU A 164 0.82 -21.07 24.42
C GLU A 164 1.68 -22.31 24.63
N LEU A 165 1.97 -23.05 23.54
CA LEU A 165 2.82 -24.23 23.56
C LEU A 165 4.29 -23.95 23.26
N CYS A 166 4.66 -22.67 23.13
CA CYS A 166 6.01 -22.32 22.72
C CYS A 166 7.03 -22.55 23.85
N CYS A 167 7.93 -23.50 23.66
CA CYS A 167 8.92 -23.89 24.67
C CYS A 167 10.23 -24.40 24.08
N SER A 168 11.25 -24.51 24.93
CA SER A 168 12.44 -25.29 24.60
C SER A 168 12.27 -26.72 25.11
N LEU A 169 12.76 -27.70 24.34
CA LEU A 169 12.84 -29.09 24.83
C LEU A 169 13.86 -29.26 25.97
N LYS A 170 14.69 -28.24 26.21
CA LYS A 170 15.67 -28.18 27.30
C LYS A 170 15.11 -27.55 28.59
N ASP A 171 13.88 -27.03 28.57
CA ASP A 171 13.22 -26.55 29.77
C ASP A 171 13.01 -27.73 30.75
N ASP A 172 13.05 -27.51 32.08
CA ASP A 172 12.89 -28.59 33.07
C ASP A 172 11.55 -29.33 32.90
N TYR A 173 10.50 -28.55 32.59
CA TYR A 173 9.15 -29.04 32.30
C TYR A 173 8.64 -28.34 31.04
N PRO A 174 8.98 -28.84 29.83
CA PRO A 174 8.52 -28.25 28.58
C PRO A 174 6.98 -28.29 28.52
N ILE A 175 6.35 -27.14 28.33
CA ILE A 175 4.89 -27.00 28.41
C ILE A 175 4.15 -27.90 27.41
N ILE A 176 4.82 -28.27 26.30
CA ILE A 176 4.30 -29.17 25.29
C ILE A 176 4.06 -30.60 25.78
N PHE A 177 4.66 -30.99 26.92
CA PHE A 177 4.40 -32.27 27.57
C PHE A 177 3.29 -32.21 28.62
N SER A 178 2.67 -31.04 28.82
CA SER A 178 1.53 -30.89 29.72
C SER A 178 0.31 -31.66 29.21
N SER A 179 -0.59 -32.02 30.13
CA SER A 179 -1.88 -32.63 29.78
C SER A 179 -2.76 -31.71 28.92
N SER A 180 -2.51 -30.41 28.97
CA SER A 180 -3.30 -29.38 28.27
C SER A 180 -2.87 -29.19 26.80
N THR A 181 -1.79 -29.83 26.35
CA THR A 181 -1.31 -29.78 24.95
C THR A 181 -2.38 -30.18 23.93
N ASN A 182 -3.21 -31.18 24.28
CA ASN A 182 -4.27 -31.67 23.39
C ASN A 182 -5.36 -30.63 23.08
N PHE A 183 -5.45 -29.56 23.88
CA PHE A 183 -6.38 -28.45 23.61
C PHE A 183 -6.02 -27.75 22.28
N PHE A 184 -4.73 -27.51 22.04
CA PHE A 184 -4.24 -26.84 20.82
C PHE A 184 -3.80 -27.84 19.73
N ASN A 185 -3.50 -29.08 20.11
CA ASN A 185 -3.18 -30.16 19.18
C ASN A 185 -4.12 -31.36 19.36
N PRO A 186 -5.38 -31.25 18.89
CA PRO A 186 -6.25 -32.40 18.85
C PRO A 186 -5.66 -33.49 17.93
N SER A 187 -6.06 -34.75 18.15
CA SER A 187 -5.49 -35.93 17.48
C SER A 187 -5.46 -35.84 15.95
N LYS A 188 -6.38 -35.05 15.35
CA LYS A 188 -6.44 -34.79 13.91
C LYS A 188 -5.21 -34.08 13.34
N TYR A 189 -4.44 -33.38 14.18
CA TYR A 189 -3.18 -32.73 13.80
C TYR A 189 -1.92 -33.34 14.46
N SER A 190 -2.06 -34.37 15.29
CA SER A 190 -0.87 -34.97 15.93
C SER A 190 -0.01 -35.68 14.86
N PRO A 191 1.31 -35.49 14.82
CA PRO A 191 2.18 -36.16 13.85
C PRO A 191 2.29 -37.68 14.10
N PRO A 192 2.75 -38.48 13.12
CA PRO A 192 2.78 -39.95 13.21
C PRO A 192 3.49 -40.50 14.46
N GLU A 193 4.61 -39.92 14.85
CA GLU A 193 5.39 -40.32 16.03
C GLU A 193 4.65 -40.05 17.34
N VAL A 194 3.93 -38.92 17.46
CA VAL A 194 3.13 -38.59 18.64
C VAL A 194 1.90 -39.50 18.73
N ARG A 195 1.28 -39.87 17.59
CA ARG A 195 0.16 -40.81 17.56
C ARG A 195 0.56 -42.25 17.91
N LYS A 196 1.80 -42.64 17.61
CA LYS A 196 2.33 -43.98 17.92
C LYS A 196 2.77 -44.09 19.39
N GLU A 197 3.29 -43.02 19.95
CA GLU A 197 3.75 -42.94 21.33
C GLU A 197 2.94 -41.88 22.10
N SER A 198 3.64 -40.89 22.67
CA SER A 198 3.06 -39.74 23.36
C SER A 198 3.89 -38.50 23.01
N TRP A 199 3.45 -37.32 23.44
CA TRP A 199 4.19 -36.07 23.23
C TRP A 199 5.66 -36.14 23.67
N ASN A 200 5.99 -36.95 24.69
CA ASN A 200 7.37 -37.14 25.18
C ASN A 200 8.33 -37.68 24.11
N VAL A 201 7.83 -38.32 23.04
CA VAL A 201 8.66 -38.80 21.93
C VAL A 201 9.45 -37.68 21.26
N LEU A 202 8.95 -36.44 21.31
CA LEU A 202 9.61 -35.29 20.70
C LEU A 202 10.99 -35.00 21.30
N GLN A 203 11.28 -35.43 22.53
CA GLN A 203 12.62 -35.30 23.13
C GLN A 203 13.71 -36.05 22.35
N LYS A 204 13.33 -37.06 21.55
CA LYS A 204 14.24 -37.88 20.74
C LYS A 204 14.65 -37.18 19.43
N TYR A 205 14.01 -36.07 19.07
CA TYR A 205 14.12 -35.47 17.75
C TYR A 205 14.48 -33.97 17.81
N PRO A 206 14.99 -33.39 16.71
CA PRO A 206 15.18 -31.95 16.62
C PRO A 206 13.88 -31.16 16.83
N ASN A 207 14.01 -29.95 17.37
CA ASN A 207 12.88 -29.08 17.72
C ASN A 207 11.99 -28.68 16.52
N HIS A 208 12.52 -28.66 15.30
CA HIS A 208 11.74 -28.28 14.10
C HIS A 208 10.73 -29.35 13.66
N VAL A 209 10.84 -30.59 14.14
CA VAL A 209 10.11 -31.75 13.59
C VAL A 209 8.60 -31.61 13.71
N LEU A 210 8.11 -31.07 14.83
CA LEU A 210 6.69 -30.83 15.04
C LEU A 210 6.21 -29.65 14.17
N ASP A 211 6.91 -28.52 14.24
CA ASP A 211 6.52 -27.31 13.51
C ASP A 211 6.56 -27.51 11.99
N ALA A 212 7.47 -28.34 11.48
CA ALA A 212 7.51 -28.74 10.08
C ALA A 212 6.26 -29.52 9.66
N TYR A 213 5.82 -30.47 10.48
CA TYR A 213 4.57 -31.21 10.24
C TYR A 213 3.37 -30.26 10.28
N ASP A 214 3.31 -29.40 11.29
CA ASP A 214 2.22 -28.43 11.45
C ASP A 214 2.14 -27.42 10.31
N TYR A 215 3.30 -26.97 9.82
CA TYR A 215 3.38 -26.12 8.64
C TYR A 215 2.91 -26.85 7.37
N GLY A 216 3.21 -28.16 7.25
CA GLY A 216 2.62 -29.02 6.21
C GLY A 216 1.10 -29.11 6.31
N CYS A 217 0.55 -29.31 7.51
CA CYS A 217 -0.90 -29.27 7.74
C CYS A 217 -1.51 -27.92 7.37
N LEU A 218 -0.85 -26.81 7.71
CA LEU A 218 -1.31 -25.47 7.32
C LEU A 218 -1.37 -25.30 5.79
N ILE A 219 -0.31 -25.72 5.08
CA ILE A 219 -0.28 -25.72 3.61
C ILE A 219 -1.46 -26.51 3.06
N TYR A 220 -1.72 -27.71 3.61
CA TYR A 220 -2.85 -28.54 3.21
C TYR A 220 -4.18 -27.79 3.33
N GLU A 221 -4.46 -27.24 4.50
CA GLU A 221 -5.74 -26.58 4.78
C GLU A 221 -5.98 -25.34 3.92
N LEU A 222 -4.91 -24.56 3.64
CA LEU A 222 -5.00 -23.35 2.83
C LEU A 222 -5.34 -23.66 1.37
N PHE A 223 -4.66 -24.64 0.78
CA PHE A 223 -4.87 -24.99 -0.63
C PHE A 223 -6.09 -25.89 -0.86
N ASN A 224 -6.45 -26.72 0.12
CA ASN A 224 -7.64 -27.56 0.01
C ASN A 224 -8.93 -26.85 0.41
N ASP A 225 -8.81 -25.73 1.13
CA ASP A 225 -9.91 -24.93 1.66
C ASP A 225 -10.82 -25.73 2.61
N THR A 226 -10.20 -26.56 3.44
CA THR A 226 -10.88 -27.43 4.40
C THR A 226 -10.12 -27.45 5.71
N GLU A 227 -10.80 -27.83 6.79
CA GLU A 227 -10.12 -28.32 7.99
C GLU A 227 -9.74 -29.79 7.81
N ILE A 228 -8.65 -30.19 8.45
CA ILE A 228 -8.29 -31.60 8.56
C ILE A 228 -9.24 -32.28 9.53
N ASN A 229 -9.80 -33.41 9.11
CA ASN A 229 -10.60 -34.29 9.97
C ASN A 229 -9.83 -35.57 10.33
N ASP A 230 -9.09 -36.12 9.36
CA ASP A 230 -8.26 -37.30 9.55
C ASP A 230 -6.79 -37.00 9.18
N PRO A 231 -5.80 -37.36 10.02
CA PRO A 231 -4.39 -37.08 9.74
C PRO A 231 -3.83 -37.69 8.45
N SER A 232 -4.51 -38.65 7.81
CA SER A 232 -4.11 -39.22 6.53
C SER A 232 -4.46 -38.31 5.34
N GLU A 233 -5.39 -37.37 5.50
CA GLU A 233 -5.85 -36.45 4.46
C GLU A 233 -4.72 -35.59 3.89
N VAL A 234 -3.72 -35.25 4.73
CA VAL A 234 -2.54 -34.47 4.31
C VAL A 234 -1.69 -35.17 3.26
N ARG A 235 -1.93 -36.44 2.94
CA ARG A 235 -1.28 -37.12 1.81
C ARG A 235 -1.87 -36.74 0.45
N ASN A 236 -3.07 -36.15 0.44
CA ASN A 236 -3.74 -35.75 -0.80
C ASN A 236 -3.09 -34.49 -1.38
N LEU A 237 -2.54 -34.63 -2.59
CA LEU A 237 -1.82 -33.58 -3.31
C LEU A 237 -2.67 -32.86 -4.36
N SER A 238 -3.93 -33.26 -4.56
CA SER A 238 -4.75 -32.84 -5.70
C SER A 238 -4.87 -31.32 -5.87
N LYS A 239 -5.00 -30.57 -4.76
CA LYS A 239 -5.08 -29.11 -4.76
C LYS A 239 -3.76 -28.42 -4.38
N ILE A 240 -2.70 -29.17 -4.07
CA ILE A 240 -1.40 -28.60 -3.73
C ILE A 240 -0.66 -28.21 -5.03
N PRO A 241 -0.22 -26.95 -5.20
CA PRO A 241 0.48 -26.52 -6.41
C PRO A 241 1.70 -27.39 -6.71
N LYS A 242 1.91 -27.74 -7.99
CA LYS A 242 3.02 -28.62 -8.41
C LYS A 242 4.39 -28.13 -7.96
N SER A 243 4.60 -26.81 -7.90
CA SER A 243 5.83 -26.18 -7.41
C SER A 243 6.05 -26.39 -5.91
N VAL A 244 5.01 -26.64 -5.12
CA VAL A 244 5.07 -26.85 -3.66
C VAL A 244 5.21 -28.33 -3.31
N GLN A 245 4.65 -29.23 -4.13
CA GLN A 245 4.55 -30.66 -3.85
C GLN A 245 5.87 -31.35 -3.44
N PRO A 246 7.03 -31.06 -4.06
CA PRO A 246 8.30 -31.70 -3.66
C PRO A 246 8.65 -31.40 -2.20
N TYR A 247 8.49 -30.16 -1.78
CA TYR A 247 8.82 -29.70 -0.42
C TYR A 247 7.75 -30.08 0.59
N TYR A 248 6.49 -30.03 0.18
CA TYR A 248 5.35 -30.47 1.00
C TYR A 248 5.50 -31.91 1.48
N LYS A 249 5.95 -32.82 0.59
CA LYS A 249 6.18 -34.23 0.92
C LYS A 249 7.26 -34.41 1.99
N THR A 250 8.32 -33.59 1.98
CA THR A 250 9.41 -33.72 2.96
C THR A 250 9.04 -33.12 4.31
N LEU A 251 8.21 -32.08 4.35
CA LEU A 251 7.63 -31.53 5.58
C LEU A 251 6.72 -32.54 6.31
N LEU A 252 6.05 -33.41 5.55
CA LEU A 252 5.11 -34.41 6.07
C LEU A 252 5.65 -35.84 6.06
N HIS A 253 6.99 -35.99 6.01
CA HIS A 253 7.61 -37.31 5.99
C HIS A 253 7.22 -38.12 7.25
N GLU A 254 6.87 -39.40 7.07
CA GLU A 254 6.38 -40.26 8.15
C GLU A 254 7.44 -40.52 9.24
N ASN A 255 8.70 -40.66 8.82
CA ASN A 255 9.83 -40.79 9.73
C ASN A 255 10.40 -39.39 10.05
N PRO A 256 10.39 -38.98 11.34
CA PRO A 256 10.91 -37.68 11.79
C PRO A 256 12.33 -37.35 11.37
N ASN A 257 13.21 -38.35 11.29
CA ASN A 257 14.63 -38.15 10.94
C ASN A 257 14.84 -37.69 9.50
N TYR A 258 13.86 -37.93 8.62
CA TYR A 258 13.89 -37.50 7.22
C TYR A 258 12.93 -36.32 6.97
N ARG A 259 12.32 -35.76 8.02
CA ARG A 259 11.44 -34.61 7.90
C ARG A 259 12.26 -33.33 7.78
N SER A 260 12.12 -32.63 6.66
CA SER A 260 12.83 -31.37 6.42
C SER A 260 12.42 -30.30 7.44
N SER A 261 13.34 -29.42 7.78
CA SER A 261 13.01 -28.22 8.54
C SER A 261 12.26 -27.21 7.66
N VAL A 262 11.53 -26.29 8.30
CA VAL A 262 10.89 -25.17 7.59
C VAL A 262 11.94 -24.22 7.00
N GLU A 263 13.13 -24.15 7.59
CA GLU A 263 14.29 -23.45 7.02
C GLU A 263 14.71 -24.04 5.68
N GLN A 264 14.88 -25.36 5.58
CA GLN A 264 15.21 -26.03 4.31
C GLN A 264 14.12 -25.84 3.25
N PHE A 265 12.85 -25.88 3.66
CA PHE A 265 11.72 -25.53 2.79
C PHE A 265 11.87 -24.10 2.27
N LEU A 266 12.12 -23.14 3.15
CA LEU A 266 12.24 -21.71 2.81
C LEU A 266 13.38 -21.48 1.82
N GLU A 267 14.57 -22.02 2.10
CA GLU A 267 15.73 -21.90 1.22
C GLU A 267 15.46 -22.47 -0.16
N SER A 268 14.86 -23.67 -0.22
CA SER A 268 14.56 -24.33 -1.49
C SER A 268 13.46 -23.62 -2.28
N ALA A 269 12.42 -23.15 -1.59
CA ALA A 269 11.31 -22.43 -2.20
C ALA A 269 11.72 -21.03 -2.72
N MET A 270 12.79 -20.45 -2.19
CA MET A 270 13.36 -19.17 -2.62
C MET A 270 14.30 -19.27 -3.83
N GLN A 271 14.69 -20.48 -4.24
CA GLN A 271 15.53 -20.68 -5.43
C GLN A 271 14.80 -20.29 -6.72
N ARG A 272 15.55 -20.14 -7.81
CA ARG A 272 14.98 -19.85 -9.14
C ARG A 272 13.96 -20.90 -9.55
N ASN A 273 12.81 -20.47 -10.04
CA ASN A 273 11.63 -21.30 -10.34
C ASN A 273 11.03 -22.03 -9.11
N GLY A 274 11.45 -21.64 -7.90
CA GLY A 274 10.87 -22.11 -6.65
C GLY A 274 9.52 -21.48 -6.37
N PHE A 275 8.83 -21.98 -5.35
CA PHE A 275 7.48 -21.53 -4.99
C PHE A 275 7.37 -20.04 -4.66
N PHE A 276 8.41 -19.46 -4.04
CA PHE A 276 8.45 -18.03 -3.69
C PHE A 276 9.07 -17.16 -4.77
N ASP A 277 9.50 -17.72 -5.91
CA ASP A 277 10.16 -17.00 -7.01
C ASP A 277 9.17 -16.22 -7.91
N ILE A 278 8.17 -15.58 -7.31
CA ILE A 278 7.11 -14.84 -8.01
C ILE A 278 7.31 -13.31 -7.91
N PRO A 279 6.81 -12.51 -8.89
CA PRO A 279 6.99 -11.06 -8.89
C PRO A 279 6.52 -10.36 -7.61
N PHE A 280 5.42 -10.83 -7.01
CA PHE A 280 4.88 -10.24 -5.80
C PHE A 280 5.81 -10.39 -4.59
N VAL A 281 6.31 -11.61 -4.33
CA VAL A 281 7.23 -11.87 -3.22
C VAL A 281 8.53 -11.09 -3.41
N LYS A 282 9.08 -11.06 -4.62
CA LYS A 282 10.27 -10.24 -4.95
C LYS A 282 10.04 -8.77 -4.66
N ALA A 283 8.87 -8.24 -5.01
CA ALA A 283 8.54 -6.85 -4.75
C ALA A 283 8.43 -6.56 -3.25
N CYS A 284 7.79 -7.44 -2.49
CA CYS A 284 7.69 -7.31 -1.03
C CYS A 284 9.08 -7.31 -0.36
N LEU A 285 9.95 -8.26 -0.74
CA LEU A 285 11.31 -8.35 -0.22
C LEU A 285 12.16 -7.13 -0.58
N PHE A 286 11.97 -6.58 -1.77
CA PHE A 286 12.65 -5.36 -2.18
C PHE A 286 12.19 -4.17 -1.34
N LEU A 287 10.87 -4.02 -1.13
CA LEU A 287 10.29 -2.93 -0.33
C LEU A 287 10.78 -2.98 1.12
N GLU A 288 10.84 -4.16 1.74
CA GLU A 288 11.33 -4.32 3.12
C GLU A 288 12.78 -3.88 3.30
N ASN A 289 13.58 -3.90 2.23
CA ASN A 289 14.98 -3.52 2.24
C ASN A 289 15.27 -2.26 1.43
N ILE A 290 14.24 -1.49 1.02
CA ILE A 290 14.41 -0.40 0.06
C ILE A 290 15.39 0.66 0.56
N SER A 291 15.45 0.92 1.87
CA SER A 291 16.35 1.92 2.46
C SER A 291 17.82 1.64 2.17
N VAL A 292 18.24 0.37 2.20
CA VAL A 292 19.63 -0.07 2.00
C VAL A 292 19.98 -0.36 0.54
N LYS A 293 19.04 -0.22 -0.40
CA LYS A 293 19.27 -0.45 -1.83
C LYS A 293 19.95 0.73 -2.53
N GLU A 294 20.73 0.42 -3.55
CA GLU A 294 21.38 1.41 -4.40
C GLU A 294 20.38 2.15 -5.28
N LYS A 295 20.75 3.36 -5.73
CA LYS A 295 19.88 4.19 -6.58
C LYS A 295 19.47 3.49 -7.87
N THR A 296 20.39 2.79 -8.52
CA THR A 296 20.13 2.04 -9.77
C THR A 296 19.18 0.86 -9.55
N GLU A 297 19.36 0.11 -8.45
CA GLU A 297 18.45 -0.96 -8.05
C GLU A 297 17.04 -0.43 -7.80
N LYS A 298 16.93 0.69 -7.07
CA LYS A 298 15.65 1.37 -6.82
C LYS A 298 14.95 1.76 -8.11
N GLU A 299 15.67 2.39 -9.04
CA GLU A 299 15.10 2.79 -10.34
C GLU A 299 14.62 1.58 -11.17
N GLN A 300 15.37 0.49 -11.18
CA GLN A 300 14.98 -0.74 -11.89
C GLN A 300 13.76 -1.39 -11.24
N PHE A 301 13.73 -1.47 -9.92
CA PHE A 301 12.59 -1.96 -9.16
C PHE A 301 11.32 -1.16 -9.46
N ILE A 302 11.37 0.16 -9.40
CA ILE A 302 10.21 1.04 -9.64
C ILE A 302 9.64 0.84 -11.05
N ARG A 303 10.51 0.65 -12.06
CA ARG A 303 10.06 0.33 -13.43
C ARG A 303 9.32 -1.01 -13.47
N ASN A 304 9.88 -2.05 -12.86
CA ASN A 304 9.27 -3.38 -12.84
C ASN A 304 7.96 -3.39 -12.03
N LEU A 305 7.94 -2.69 -10.90
CA LEU A 305 6.75 -2.51 -10.08
C LEU A 305 5.64 -1.85 -10.89
N SER A 306 5.92 -0.76 -11.60
CA SER A 306 4.92 -0.06 -12.42
C SER A 306 4.23 -0.95 -13.47
N ASN A 307 4.91 -2.00 -13.93
CA ASN A 307 4.39 -2.95 -14.92
C ASN A 307 3.57 -4.10 -14.30
N SER A 308 3.76 -4.39 -13.01
CA SER A 308 3.16 -5.54 -12.32
C SER A 308 2.21 -5.17 -11.19
N ILE A 309 2.20 -3.90 -10.78
CA ILE A 309 1.43 -3.41 -9.62
C ILE A 309 -0.08 -3.65 -9.74
N ASP A 310 -0.59 -3.69 -10.98
CA ASP A 310 -2.01 -3.91 -11.28
C ASP A 310 -2.44 -5.38 -10.99
N SER A 311 -1.49 -6.31 -10.85
CA SER A 311 -1.77 -7.70 -10.47
C SER A 311 -1.55 -7.98 -8.97
N PHE A 312 -1.30 -6.95 -8.16
CA PHE A 312 -1.04 -7.12 -6.73
C PHE A 312 -2.35 -6.95 -5.93
N PRO A 313 -2.46 -7.59 -4.75
CA PRO A 313 -3.64 -7.48 -3.89
C PRO A 313 -3.94 -6.02 -3.53
N THR A 314 -5.21 -5.63 -3.58
CA THR A 314 -5.60 -4.21 -3.50
C THR A 314 -5.30 -3.61 -2.13
N GLU A 315 -5.69 -4.30 -1.06
CA GLU A 315 -5.47 -3.83 0.30
C GLU A 315 -3.97 -3.79 0.65
N PHE A 316 -3.19 -4.74 0.15
CA PHE A 316 -1.73 -4.77 0.32
C PHE A 316 -1.08 -3.60 -0.39
N SER A 317 -1.45 -3.35 -1.64
CA SER A 317 -0.96 -2.22 -2.42
C SER A 317 -1.27 -0.87 -1.73
N LYS A 318 -2.48 -0.74 -1.20
CA LYS A 318 -2.96 0.46 -0.52
C LYS A 318 -2.29 0.71 0.84
N HIS A 319 -2.16 -0.31 1.66
CA HIS A 319 -1.73 -0.17 3.06
C HIS A 319 -0.26 -0.51 3.31
N LYS A 320 0.44 -1.09 2.33
CA LYS A 320 1.87 -1.40 2.43
C LYS A 320 2.70 -0.73 1.33
N ILE A 321 2.38 -0.99 0.06
CA ILE A 321 3.22 -0.55 -1.06
C ILE A 321 3.17 0.97 -1.21
N LEU A 322 1.97 1.57 -1.24
CA LEU A 322 1.81 3.01 -1.41
C LEU A 322 2.51 3.83 -0.31
N PRO A 323 2.32 3.52 1.01
CA PRO A 323 3.06 4.19 2.06
C PRO A 323 4.59 4.11 1.89
N GLU A 324 5.12 2.94 1.50
CA GLU A 324 6.57 2.79 1.29
C GLU A 324 7.09 3.56 0.07
N LEU A 325 6.30 3.65 -1.01
CA LEU A 325 6.66 4.50 -2.15
C LEU A 325 6.66 5.98 -1.78
N ILE A 326 5.69 6.41 -0.96
CA ILE A 326 5.64 7.79 -0.45
C ILE A 326 6.83 8.07 0.46
N ASN A 327 7.15 7.16 1.39
CA ASN A 327 8.33 7.29 2.25
C ASN A 327 9.61 7.35 1.42
N ALA A 328 9.76 6.46 0.43
CA ALA A 328 10.91 6.46 -0.46
C ALA A 328 11.08 7.81 -1.16
N LEU A 329 9.99 8.38 -1.66
CA LEU A 329 9.97 9.71 -2.26
C LEU A 329 10.42 10.80 -1.27
N GLU A 330 9.94 10.78 -0.02
CA GLU A 330 10.30 11.78 1.01
C GLU A 330 11.80 11.77 1.34
N TYR A 331 12.43 10.60 1.32
CA TYR A 331 13.87 10.45 1.57
C TYR A 331 14.72 10.48 0.29
N GLY A 332 14.15 10.90 -0.85
CA GLY A 332 14.86 11.01 -2.13
C GLY A 332 15.24 9.67 -2.77
N ALA A 333 14.70 8.56 -2.27
CA ALA A 333 14.87 7.23 -2.83
C ALA A 333 13.90 7.03 -4.01
N GLY A 334 14.45 6.75 -5.21
CA GLY A 334 13.67 6.38 -6.40
C GLY A 334 13.41 7.50 -7.42
N GLY A 335 13.73 8.76 -7.09
CA GLY A 335 13.66 9.90 -8.01
C GLY A 335 12.27 10.12 -8.62
N SER A 336 12.23 10.76 -9.78
CA SER A 336 10.99 11.10 -10.51
C SER A 336 10.14 9.90 -10.96
N ARG A 337 10.72 8.71 -11.02
CA ARG A 337 10.04 7.50 -11.51
C ARG A 337 9.02 6.95 -10.52
N VAL A 338 9.14 7.29 -9.23
CA VAL A 338 8.20 6.86 -8.17
C VAL A 338 6.79 7.43 -8.38
N LEU A 339 6.66 8.55 -9.09
CA LEU A 339 5.36 9.20 -9.29
C LEU A 339 4.34 8.26 -9.98
N LEU A 340 4.75 7.55 -11.04
CA LEU A 340 3.83 6.71 -11.81
C LEU A 340 3.16 5.60 -10.99
N PRO A 341 3.88 4.78 -10.20
CA PRO A 341 3.23 3.78 -9.37
C PRO A 341 2.40 4.40 -8.25
N ILE A 342 2.80 5.54 -7.67
CA ILE A 342 1.97 6.29 -6.71
C ILE A 342 0.63 6.70 -7.35
N LEU A 343 0.66 7.26 -8.55
CA LEU A 343 -0.54 7.70 -9.25
C LEU A 343 -1.45 6.52 -9.64
N LYS A 344 -0.85 5.41 -10.11
CA LYS A 344 -1.60 4.17 -10.40
C LYS A 344 -2.33 3.66 -9.17
N LEU A 345 -1.62 3.51 -8.04
CA LEU A 345 -2.24 3.08 -6.78
C LEU A 345 -3.25 4.10 -6.25
N GLY A 346 -2.99 5.38 -6.46
CA GLY A 346 -3.89 6.47 -6.08
C GLY A 346 -5.21 6.47 -6.84
N ALA A 347 -5.26 5.90 -8.04
CA ALA A 347 -6.48 5.90 -8.86
C ALA A 347 -7.64 5.15 -8.20
N SER A 348 -7.33 4.07 -7.45
CA SER A 348 -8.33 3.26 -6.73
C SER A 348 -8.75 3.83 -5.37
N LEU A 349 -8.08 4.88 -4.88
CA LEU A 349 -8.43 5.49 -3.61
C LEU A 349 -9.70 6.35 -3.70
N SER A 350 -10.46 6.34 -2.60
CA SER A 350 -11.49 7.34 -2.34
C SER A 350 -10.89 8.74 -2.27
N LYS A 351 -11.74 9.77 -2.38
CA LYS A 351 -11.30 11.17 -2.37
C LYS A 351 -10.62 11.52 -1.04
N GLU A 352 -11.23 11.09 0.07
CA GLU A 352 -10.75 11.33 1.43
C GLU A 352 -9.40 10.65 1.67
N GLU A 353 -9.24 9.43 1.17
CA GLU A 353 -7.97 8.70 1.27
C GLU A 353 -6.89 9.32 0.39
N TYR A 354 -7.23 9.74 -0.83
CA TYR A 354 -6.32 10.41 -1.73
C TYR A 354 -5.77 11.71 -1.11
N ASP A 355 -6.65 12.52 -0.52
CA ASP A 355 -6.25 13.77 0.13
C ASP A 355 -5.37 13.52 1.35
N LYS A 356 -5.68 12.48 2.13
CA LYS A 356 -4.88 12.11 3.31
C LYS A 356 -3.51 11.54 2.96
N VAL A 357 -3.42 10.74 1.90
CA VAL A 357 -2.23 9.91 1.61
C VAL A 357 -1.37 10.50 0.49
N ILE A 358 -1.96 11.02 -0.58
CA ILE A 358 -1.24 11.38 -1.81
C ILE A 358 -1.12 12.89 -2.01
N LEU A 359 -2.14 13.68 -1.68
CA LEU A 359 -2.14 15.12 -1.94
C LEU A 359 -0.95 15.83 -1.29
N GLY A 360 -0.65 15.52 -0.04
CA GLY A 360 0.53 16.05 0.66
C GLY A 360 1.84 15.73 -0.08
N SER A 361 1.97 14.52 -0.60
CA SER A 361 3.12 14.06 -1.38
C SER A 361 3.23 14.80 -2.71
N ILE A 362 2.13 15.02 -3.44
CA ILE A 362 2.13 15.82 -4.69
C ILE A 362 2.61 17.24 -4.43
N VAL A 363 2.13 17.88 -3.36
CA VAL A 363 2.56 19.23 -2.98
C VAL A 363 4.05 19.25 -2.67
N LYS A 364 4.57 18.27 -1.92
CA LYS A 364 6.01 18.13 -1.64
C LYS A 364 6.81 17.94 -2.93
N MET A 365 6.35 17.12 -3.87
CA MET A 365 7.03 16.89 -5.16
C MET A 365 7.12 18.15 -6.00
N TYR A 366 6.06 18.96 -6.04
CA TYR A 366 6.09 20.26 -6.74
C TYR A 366 7.10 21.23 -6.11
N GLY A 367 7.29 21.18 -4.80
CA GLY A 367 8.31 21.95 -4.08
C GLY A 367 9.74 21.46 -4.30
N SER A 368 9.95 20.30 -4.94
CA SER A 368 11.29 19.78 -5.22
C SER A 368 12.01 20.62 -6.28
N PRO A 369 13.32 20.89 -6.11
CA PRO A 369 14.13 21.52 -7.15
C PRO A 369 14.43 20.58 -8.34
N ASP A 370 14.11 19.29 -8.24
CA ASP A 370 14.35 18.31 -9.30
C ASP A 370 13.50 18.61 -10.56
N ARG A 371 14.19 19.04 -11.63
CA ARG A 371 13.59 19.37 -12.93
C ARG A 371 12.91 18.16 -13.57
N GLN A 372 13.43 16.94 -13.38
CA GLN A 372 12.82 15.73 -13.93
C GLN A 372 11.54 15.36 -13.15
N MET A 373 11.52 15.56 -11.84
CA MET A 373 10.30 15.40 -11.04
C MET A 373 9.21 16.36 -11.51
N ARG A 374 9.57 17.64 -11.73
CA ARG A 374 8.65 18.65 -12.28
C ARG A 374 8.09 18.21 -13.63
N LEU A 375 8.95 17.78 -14.55
CA LEU A 375 8.52 17.29 -15.87
C LEU A 375 7.52 16.15 -15.73
N MET A 376 7.82 15.15 -14.88
CA MET A 376 6.93 14.00 -14.66
C MET A 376 5.56 14.41 -14.08
N LEU A 377 5.52 15.37 -13.15
CA LEU A 377 4.27 15.89 -12.60
C LEU A 377 3.41 16.58 -13.65
N LEU A 378 4.04 17.38 -14.53
CA LEU A 378 3.37 18.13 -15.59
C LEU A 378 2.81 17.17 -16.67
N GLU A 379 3.60 16.19 -17.10
CA GLU A 379 3.21 15.22 -18.13
C GLU A 379 2.11 14.26 -17.69
N ASN A 380 1.96 14.03 -16.38
CA ASN A 380 0.97 13.11 -15.81
C ASN A 380 -0.17 13.84 -15.08
N MET A 381 -0.34 15.14 -15.30
CA MET A 381 -1.35 15.95 -14.61
C MET A 381 -2.77 15.44 -14.86
N ASP A 382 -3.05 14.94 -16.06
CA ASP A 382 -4.31 14.31 -16.45
C ASP A 382 -4.74 13.18 -15.50
N LYS A 383 -3.78 12.48 -14.89
CA LYS A 383 -4.06 11.34 -13.99
C LYS A 383 -4.50 11.73 -12.59
N TYR A 384 -4.28 12.98 -12.16
CA TYR A 384 -4.60 13.40 -10.78
C TYR A 384 -5.31 14.74 -10.65
N ILE A 385 -5.39 15.54 -11.71
CA ILE A 385 -5.92 16.91 -11.66
C ILE A 385 -7.37 16.97 -11.14
N ASP A 386 -8.19 15.99 -11.49
CA ASP A 386 -9.57 15.90 -11.02
C ASP A 386 -9.65 15.48 -9.55
N LYS A 387 -8.75 14.58 -9.11
CA LYS A 387 -8.66 14.16 -7.71
C LYS A 387 -8.23 15.30 -6.78
N ILE A 388 -7.48 16.30 -7.27
CA ILE A 388 -7.07 17.46 -6.46
C ILE A 388 -7.94 18.70 -6.68
N SER A 389 -8.94 18.62 -7.55
CA SER A 389 -9.65 19.81 -8.06
C SER A 389 -10.41 20.61 -6.99
N ASP A 390 -11.00 19.92 -6.02
CA ASP A 390 -11.71 20.57 -4.90
C ASP A 390 -10.76 21.30 -3.94
N ASN A 391 -9.46 21.04 -4.02
CA ASN A 391 -8.44 21.66 -3.19
C ASN A 391 -7.93 22.98 -3.79
N SER A 392 -8.85 23.88 -4.16
CA SER A 392 -8.55 25.14 -4.85
C SER A 392 -7.46 25.97 -4.14
N LYS A 393 -7.51 26.07 -2.81
CA LYS A 393 -6.48 26.77 -2.03
C LYS A 393 -5.09 26.17 -2.21
N ILE A 394 -4.96 24.85 -2.20
CA ILE A 394 -3.67 24.16 -2.41
C ILE A 394 -3.18 24.37 -3.84
N ILE A 395 -4.09 24.26 -4.82
CA ILE A 395 -3.76 24.51 -6.23
C ILE A 395 -3.17 25.93 -6.40
N ASN A 396 -3.86 26.94 -5.87
CA ASN A 396 -3.49 28.34 -6.05
C ASN A 396 -2.29 28.77 -5.21
N ASP A 397 -2.21 28.34 -3.94
CA ASP A 397 -1.20 28.84 -2.99
C ASP A 397 0.07 27.98 -2.94
N LYS A 398 0.01 26.71 -3.35
CA LYS A 398 1.11 25.74 -3.21
C LYS A 398 1.58 25.15 -4.53
N ILE A 399 0.69 24.80 -5.44
CA ILE A 399 1.06 24.12 -6.70
C ILE A 399 1.40 25.14 -7.80
N PHE A 400 0.52 26.10 -8.07
CA PHE A 400 0.72 27.07 -9.15
C PHE A 400 2.03 27.87 -9.02
N PRO A 401 2.45 28.36 -7.83
CA PRO A 401 3.74 29.04 -7.68
C PRO A 401 4.94 28.19 -8.09
N GLN A 402 4.84 26.85 -7.94
CA GLN A 402 5.87 25.92 -8.38
C GLN A 402 5.82 25.68 -9.89
N ILE A 403 4.64 25.69 -10.49
CA ILE A 403 4.48 25.58 -11.96
C ILE A 403 5.05 26.81 -12.66
N VAL A 404 4.96 27.98 -12.04
CA VAL A 404 5.50 29.24 -12.60
C VAL A 404 6.96 29.14 -13.02
N THR A 405 7.78 28.39 -12.27
CA THR A 405 9.20 28.22 -12.61
C THR A 405 9.38 27.50 -13.95
N GLY A 406 8.44 26.64 -14.33
CA GLY A 406 8.46 25.89 -15.60
C GLY A 406 8.30 26.78 -16.83
N PHE A 407 7.59 27.90 -16.74
CA PHE A 407 7.46 28.84 -17.88
C PHE A 407 8.77 29.51 -18.27
N ASN A 408 9.71 29.62 -17.33
CA ASN A 408 11.01 30.28 -17.53
C ASN A 408 12.17 29.28 -17.53
N ASP A 409 11.89 27.99 -17.64
CA ASP A 409 12.90 26.94 -17.57
C ASP A 409 13.77 26.94 -18.85
N THR A 410 15.07 26.65 -18.71
CA THR A 410 16.01 26.62 -19.83
C THR A 410 15.75 25.47 -20.81
N SER A 411 15.07 24.42 -20.37
CA SER A 411 14.68 23.29 -21.22
C SER A 411 13.34 23.57 -21.89
N SER A 412 13.33 23.57 -23.22
CA SER A 412 12.11 23.70 -24.03
C SER A 412 11.08 22.61 -23.70
N ILE A 413 11.53 21.39 -23.40
CA ILE A 413 10.66 20.27 -23.01
C ILE A 413 9.84 20.62 -21.75
N ILE A 414 10.48 21.23 -20.75
CA ILE A 414 9.78 21.63 -19.51
C ILE A 414 8.82 22.79 -19.78
N ARG A 415 9.24 23.79 -20.58
CA ARG A 415 8.34 24.89 -20.97
C ARG A 415 7.11 24.38 -21.70
N GLU A 416 7.29 23.45 -22.64
CA GLU A 416 6.20 22.84 -23.40
C GLU A 416 5.25 22.01 -22.50
N ALA A 417 5.79 21.16 -21.63
CA ALA A 417 4.99 20.40 -20.67
C ALA A 417 4.21 21.33 -19.71
N THR A 418 4.84 22.44 -19.30
CA THR A 418 4.21 23.46 -18.46
C THR A 418 2.97 24.03 -19.16
N ILE A 419 3.11 24.48 -20.41
CA ILE A 419 1.98 25.02 -21.21
C ILE A 419 0.85 23.99 -21.34
N LYS A 420 1.17 22.74 -21.68
CA LYS A 420 0.16 21.68 -21.82
C LYS A 420 -0.59 21.44 -20.50
N SER A 421 0.10 21.45 -19.37
CA SER A 421 -0.52 21.27 -18.05
C SER A 421 -1.51 22.39 -17.70
N ILE A 422 -1.27 23.63 -18.14
CA ILE A 422 -2.17 24.76 -17.88
C ILE A 422 -3.52 24.60 -18.55
N LEU A 423 -3.62 23.82 -19.64
CA LEU A 423 -4.92 23.53 -20.23
C LEU A 423 -5.85 22.82 -19.23
N LEU A 424 -5.30 21.96 -18.37
CA LEU A 424 -6.03 21.23 -17.34
C LEU A 424 -6.19 22.07 -16.06
N LEU A 425 -5.14 22.80 -15.68
CA LEU A 425 -5.10 23.56 -14.43
C LEU A 425 -5.88 24.89 -14.52
N GLY A 426 -5.87 25.55 -15.67
CA GLY A 426 -6.41 26.89 -15.89
C GLY A 426 -7.82 27.10 -15.34
N PRO A 427 -8.79 26.22 -15.64
CA PRO A 427 -10.15 26.31 -15.10
C PRO A 427 -10.26 26.21 -13.57
N LYS A 428 -9.20 25.77 -12.88
CA LYS A 428 -9.13 25.58 -11.42
C LYS A 428 -8.34 26.70 -10.72
N LEU A 429 -7.82 27.66 -11.47
CA LEU A 429 -7.10 28.82 -10.94
C LEU A 429 -8.08 29.91 -10.51
N SER A 430 -7.69 30.67 -9.49
CA SER A 430 -8.41 31.83 -9.00
C SER A 430 -8.47 32.93 -10.06
N ASP A 431 -9.50 33.78 -9.97
CA ASP A 431 -9.68 34.91 -10.89
C ASP A 431 -8.46 35.80 -10.95
N ARG A 432 -7.80 36.04 -9.81
CA ARG A 432 -6.57 36.82 -9.73
C ARG A 432 -5.48 36.21 -10.62
N ILE A 433 -5.25 34.91 -10.50
CA ILE A 433 -4.15 34.23 -11.20
C ILE A 433 -4.47 34.15 -12.70
N ILE A 434 -5.67 33.69 -13.06
CA ILE A 434 -6.00 33.46 -14.47
C ILE A 434 -6.13 34.77 -15.27
N ASN A 435 -6.63 35.85 -14.66
CA ASN A 435 -6.82 37.14 -15.34
C ASN A 435 -5.60 38.06 -15.27
N ASN A 436 -4.58 37.75 -14.46
CA ASN A 436 -3.40 38.62 -14.31
C ASN A 436 -2.09 37.86 -14.42
N ASP A 437 -1.79 37.00 -13.44
CA ASP A 437 -0.45 36.42 -13.28
C ASP A 437 -0.09 35.48 -14.44
N LEU A 438 -1.01 34.55 -14.77
CA LEU A 438 -0.82 33.57 -15.85
C LEU A 438 -0.55 34.24 -17.20
N LEU A 439 -1.29 35.31 -17.50
CA LEU A 439 -1.22 35.99 -18.81
C LEU A 439 0.15 36.63 -19.07
N ARG A 440 0.87 37.06 -18.02
CA ARG A 440 2.23 37.59 -18.15
C ARG A 440 3.20 36.50 -18.64
N TYR A 441 3.05 35.28 -18.14
CA TYR A 441 3.87 34.15 -18.56
C TYR A 441 3.52 33.71 -19.99
N LEU A 442 2.23 33.62 -20.32
CA LEU A 442 1.80 33.27 -21.68
C LEU A 442 2.24 34.31 -22.71
N ALA A 443 2.18 35.61 -22.39
CA ALA A 443 2.68 36.65 -23.28
C ALA A 443 4.18 36.49 -23.60
N LYS A 444 4.99 36.09 -22.61
CA LYS A 444 6.42 35.80 -22.80
C LYS A 444 6.66 34.56 -23.68
N LEU A 445 5.89 33.49 -23.45
CA LEU A 445 6.00 32.26 -24.25
C LEU A 445 5.49 32.41 -25.68
N GLN A 446 4.66 33.42 -25.96
CA GLN A 446 4.22 33.71 -27.32
C GLN A 446 5.35 34.24 -28.22
N ILE A 447 6.49 34.60 -27.65
CA ILE A 447 7.71 35.00 -28.37
C ILE A 447 8.89 34.07 -28.03
N ASP A 448 8.60 32.85 -27.56
CA ASP A 448 9.63 31.85 -27.27
C ASP A 448 10.46 31.51 -28.51
N GLU A 449 11.72 31.14 -28.31
CA GLU A 449 12.62 30.73 -29.40
C GLU A 449 12.06 29.54 -30.18
N GLU A 450 11.38 28.62 -29.48
CA GLU A 450 10.82 27.40 -30.06
C GLU A 450 9.47 27.67 -30.75
N PRO A 451 9.35 27.45 -32.07
CA PRO A 451 8.11 27.70 -32.80
C PRO A 451 6.90 26.88 -32.31
N GLY A 452 7.16 25.65 -31.83
CA GLY A 452 6.13 24.79 -31.25
C GLY A 452 5.54 25.36 -29.97
N ILE A 453 6.36 25.99 -29.12
CA ILE A 453 5.93 26.64 -27.87
C ILE A 453 5.06 27.86 -28.17
N ARG A 454 5.47 28.71 -29.13
CA ARG A 454 4.68 29.87 -29.56
C ARG A 454 3.29 29.45 -30.06
N THR A 455 3.26 28.42 -30.91
CA THR A 455 2.02 27.84 -31.47
C THR A 455 1.11 27.32 -30.35
N ASN A 456 1.63 26.47 -29.46
CA ASN A 456 0.87 25.89 -28.35
C ASN A 456 0.37 26.95 -27.37
N THR A 457 1.12 28.03 -27.16
CA THR A 457 0.73 29.16 -26.32
C THR A 457 -0.48 29.90 -26.91
N THR A 458 -0.48 30.18 -28.21
CA THR A 458 -1.63 30.81 -28.89
C THR A 458 -2.89 29.93 -28.77
N ILE A 459 -2.75 28.61 -29.00
CA ILE A 459 -3.86 27.66 -28.83
C ILE A 459 -4.39 27.66 -27.40
N LEU A 460 -3.50 27.65 -26.41
CA LEU A 460 -3.87 27.66 -25.00
C LEU A 460 -4.64 28.94 -24.63
N ILE A 461 -4.19 30.11 -25.09
CA ILE A 461 -4.88 31.40 -24.84
C ILE A 461 -6.32 31.33 -25.39
N GLY A 462 -6.51 30.78 -26.59
CA GLY A 462 -7.85 30.56 -27.17
C GLY A 462 -8.71 29.62 -26.32
N LYS A 463 -8.15 28.49 -25.87
CA LYS A 463 -8.89 27.52 -25.03
C LYS A 463 -9.27 28.09 -23.65
N LEU A 464 -8.46 28.98 -23.10
CA LEU A 464 -8.72 29.65 -21.83
C LEU A 464 -9.68 30.85 -21.97
N ALA A 465 -10.02 31.29 -23.19
CA ALA A 465 -10.85 32.47 -23.41
C ALA A 465 -12.14 32.44 -22.57
N LYS A 466 -12.82 31.29 -22.51
CA LYS A 466 -14.04 31.09 -21.71
C LYS A 466 -13.85 31.22 -20.20
N ASN A 467 -12.63 31.05 -19.69
CA ASN A 467 -12.28 31.16 -18.28
C ASN A 467 -11.84 32.58 -17.90
N LEU A 468 -11.56 33.44 -18.87
CA LEU A 468 -11.21 34.84 -18.64
C LEU A 468 -12.46 35.69 -18.41
N SER A 469 -12.30 36.75 -17.61
CA SER A 469 -13.32 37.81 -17.46
C SER A 469 -13.54 38.56 -18.77
N PRO A 470 -14.75 39.08 -19.04
CA PRO A 470 -15.06 39.80 -20.28
C PRO A 470 -14.10 40.94 -20.61
N SER A 471 -13.72 41.75 -19.60
CA SER A 471 -12.75 42.84 -19.74
C SER A 471 -11.37 42.35 -20.18
N THR A 472 -10.92 41.21 -19.64
CA THR A 472 -9.62 40.63 -19.96
C THR A 472 -9.63 39.98 -21.34
N ARG A 473 -10.73 39.32 -21.74
CA ARG A 473 -10.88 38.73 -23.09
C ARG A 473 -10.61 39.77 -24.18
N LYS A 474 -11.33 40.89 -24.14
CA LYS A 474 -11.19 41.98 -25.13
C LYS A 474 -9.76 42.52 -25.20
N ARG A 475 -9.14 42.73 -24.04
CA ARG A 475 -7.78 43.28 -23.94
C ARG A 475 -6.70 42.33 -24.45
N ILE A 476 -6.88 41.02 -24.33
CA ILE A 476 -5.79 40.04 -24.47
C ILE A 476 -5.91 39.18 -25.72
N LEU A 477 -7.12 38.73 -26.08
CA LEU A 477 -7.30 37.78 -27.18
C LEU A 477 -6.91 38.37 -28.54
N ILE A 478 -7.40 39.58 -28.86
CA ILE A 478 -7.11 40.22 -30.16
C ILE A 478 -5.61 40.45 -30.34
N PRO A 479 -4.87 41.09 -29.40
CA PRO A 479 -3.43 41.27 -29.57
C PRO A 479 -2.65 39.97 -29.62
N ALA A 480 -3.05 38.95 -28.84
CA ALA A 480 -2.39 37.65 -28.83
C ALA A 480 -2.54 36.95 -30.19
N PHE A 481 -3.75 36.85 -30.72
CA PHE A 481 -4.00 36.15 -31.98
C PHE A 481 -3.40 36.91 -33.16
N ALA A 482 -3.56 38.24 -33.20
CA ALA A 482 -2.96 39.08 -34.25
C ALA A 482 -1.42 39.00 -34.28
N ARG A 483 -0.77 38.81 -33.13
CA ARG A 483 0.68 38.55 -33.07
C ARG A 483 1.03 37.22 -33.73
N SER A 484 0.27 36.17 -33.46
CA SER A 484 0.47 34.83 -34.03
C SER A 484 0.38 34.81 -35.55
N LEU A 485 -0.49 35.63 -36.15
CA LEU A 485 -0.63 35.77 -37.60
C LEU A 485 0.62 36.30 -38.32
N LYS A 486 1.53 36.94 -37.57
CA LYS A 486 2.79 37.50 -38.10
C LYS A 486 4.00 36.59 -37.85
N ASP A 487 3.77 35.40 -37.29
CA ASP A 487 4.85 34.46 -36.95
C ASP A 487 5.49 33.87 -38.23
N PRO A 488 6.83 33.76 -38.30
CA PRO A 488 7.49 33.10 -39.43
C PRO A 488 7.06 31.63 -39.58
N PHE A 489 6.64 30.99 -38.49
CA PHE A 489 6.22 29.60 -38.47
C PHE A 489 4.73 29.43 -38.82
N VAL A 490 4.45 28.75 -39.92
CA VAL A 490 3.10 28.59 -40.49
C VAL A 490 2.09 28.01 -39.50
N PRO A 491 2.41 26.94 -38.72
CA PRO A 491 1.46 26.43 -37.72
C PRO A 491 1.06 27.46 -36.65
N SER A 492 1.95 28.39 -36.30
CA SER A 492 1.65 29.49 -35.37
C SER A 492 0.66 30.49 -35.99
N ARG A 493 0.78 30.79 -37.28
CA ARG A 493 -0.20 31.61 -38.01
C ARG A 493 -1.56 30.93 -38.08
N ASN A 494 -1.58 29.63 -38.42
CA ASN A 494 -2.80 28.83 -38.47
C ASN A 494 -3.49 28.75 -37.11
N ALA A 495 -2.73 28.60 -36.02
CA ALA A 495 -3.26 28.65 -34.67
C ALA A 495 -3.93 30.00 -34.35
N GLY A 496 -3.37 31.11 -34.84
CA GLY A 496 -3.97 32.45 -34.72
C GLY A 496 -5.31 32.55 -35.45
N LEU A 497 -5.40 32.09 -36.69
CA LEU A 497 -6.65 32.08 -37.48
C LEU A 497 -7.72 31.22 -36.81
N LEU A 498 -7.36 30.00 -36.41
CA LEU A 498 -8.26 29.08 -35.72
C LEU A 498 -8.75 29.65 -34.39
N ALA A 499 -7.88 30.32 -33.63
CA ALA A 499 -8.24 30.93 -32.36
C ALA A 499 -9.20 32.13 -32.53
N PHE A 500 -8.99 32.96 -33.56
CA PHE A 500 -9.95 34.01 -33.93
C PHE A 500 -11.31 33.42 -34.30
N ASN A 501 -11.34 32.40 -35.15
CA ASN A 501 -12.58 31.76 -35.58
C ASN A 501 -13.35 31.15 -34.39
N ALA A 502 -12.66 30.36 -33.57
CA ALA A 502 -13.24 29.70 -32.39
C ALA A 502 -13.69 30.68 -31.29
N SER A 503 -13.23 31.94 -31.33
CA SER A 503 -13.56 32.98 -30.35
C SER A 503 -14.43 34.09 -30.94
N SER A 504 -14.94 33.93 -32.17
CA SER A 504 -15.65 34.98 -32.92
C SER A 504 -16.83 35.58 -32.15
N GLU A 505 -17.60 34.75 -31.43
CA GLU A 505 -18.74 35.17 -30.60
C GLU A 505 -18.37 36.11 -29.44
N ILE A 506 -17.09 36.23 -29.08
CA ILE A 506 -16.60 37.06 -27.98
C ILE A 506 -16.43 38.53 -28.42
N PHE A 507 -16.23 38.77 -29.70
CA PHE A 507 -15.88 40.08 -30.24
C PHE A 507 -17.10 40.82 -30.77
N ASP A 508 -17.15 42.13 -30.56
CA ASP A 508 -18.20 42.95 -31.15
C ASP A 508 -17.87 43.36 -32.59
N VAL A 509 -18.88 43.88 -33.31
CA VAL A 509 -18.77 44.23 -34.73
C VAL A 509 -17.70 45.30 -34.97
N GLU A 510 -17.54 46.24 -34.02
CA GLU A 510 -16.53 47.29 -34.12
C GLU A 510 -15.11 46.71 -34.02
N GLU A 511 -14.86 45.82 -33.06
CA GLU A 511 -13.60 45.10 -32.92
C GLU A 511 -13.30 44.22 -34.13
N MET A 512 -14.32 43.54 -34.67
CA MET A 512 -14.19 42.72 -35.88
C MET A 512 -13.74 43.57 -37.07
N ALA A 513 -14.43 44.68 -37.33
CA ALA A 513 -14.17 45.54 -38.48
C ALA A 513 -12.84 46.30 -38.37
N THR A 514 -12.47 46.79 -37.19
CA THR A 514 -11.34 47.73 -37.03
C THR A 514 -10.03 47.04 -36.64
N LYS A 515 -10.08 45.85 -36.04
CA LYS A 515 -8.87 45.17 -35.51
C LYS A 515 -8.68 43.77 -36.08
N ILE A 516 -9.73 42.94 -36.10
CA ILE A 516 -9.61 41.52 -36.43
C ILE A 516 -9.48 41.32 -37.94
N ILE A 517 -10.45 41.78 -38.73
CA ILE A 517 -10.43 41.66 -40.19
C ILE A 517 -9.12 42.26 -40.76
N PRO A 518 -8.70 43.49 -40.40
CA PRO A 518 -7.42 44.04 -40.88
C PRO A 518 -6.18 43.21 -40.49
N SER A 519 -6.22 42.51 -39.35
CA SER A 519 -5.12 41.62 -38.94
C SER A 519 -5.09 40.32 -39.76
N ILE A 520 -6.25 39.85 -40.20
CA ILE A 520 -6.46 38.60 -40.93
C ILE A 520 -6.26 38.78 -42.45
N SER A 521 -6.65 39.92 -43.02
CA SER A 521 -6.59 40.16 -44.48
C SER A 521 -5.23 39.88 -45.12
N PRO A 522 -4.07 40.21 -44.51
CA PRO A 522 -2.77 39.88 -45.08
C PRO A 522 -2.51 38.39 -45.22
N CYS A 523 -3.15 37.55 -44.40
CA CYS A 523 -3.00 36.10 -44.47
C CYS A 523 -3.73 35.48 -45.68
N LEU A 524 -4.59 36.21 -46.39
CA LEU A 524 -5.23 35.74 -47.63
C LEU A 524 -4.25 35.58 -48.80
N ILE A 525 -3.11 36.26 -48.72
CA ILE A 525 -2.02 36.21 -49.70
C ILE A 525 -0.79 35.51 -49.12
N ASP A 526 -0.97 34.70 -48.07
CA ASP A 526 0.14 33.99 -47.45
C ASP A 526 0.81 33.08 -48.49
N PRO A 527 2.14 33.14 -48.63
CA PRO A 527 2.86 32.34 -49.63
C PRO A 527 2.73 30.83 -49.37
N ASP A 528 2.39 30.41 -48.16
CA ASP A 528 2.15 29.02 -47.83
C ASP A 528 0.67 28.64 -48.02
N LYS A 529 0.40 27.76 -48.99
CA LYS A 529 -0.96 27.32 -49.36
C LYS A 529 -1.74 26.67 -48.21
N TYR A 530 -1.07 26.13 -47.20
CA TYR A 530 -1.72 25.53 -46.03
C TYR A 530 -2.26 26.57 -45.02
N ALA A 531 -1.82 27.82 -45.09
CA ALA A 531 -2.42 28.90 -44.30
C ALA A 531 -3.73 29.41 -44.92
N ASN A 532 -3.86 29.27 -46.24
CA ASN A 532 -5.02 29.72 -47.01
C ASN A 532 -6.24 28.78 -46.92
N THR A 533 -6.11 27.61 -46.28
CA THR A 533 -7.16 26.59 -46.22
C THR A 533 -8.19 26.81 -45.10
N PHE A 534 -7.93 27.76 -44.19
CA PHE A 534 -8.80 28.08 -43.05
C PHE A 534 -9.67 29.34 -43.28
N PHE A 535 -9.69 29.81 -44.52
CA PHE A 535 -10.43 30.99 -44.97
C PHE A 535 -11.75 30.64 -45.64
#